data_AF-I6R7B3-F1
#
_entry.id   AF-I6R7B3-F1
#
_cell.length_a   1.000
_cell.length_b   1.000
_cell.length_c   1.000
_cell.angle_alpha   90.00
_cell.angle_beta   90.00
_cell.angle_gamma   90.00
#
_symmetry.space_group_name_H-M   'P 1'
#
loop_
_entity.id
_entity.type
_entity.pdbx_description
1 polymer ?
#
loop_
_entity_poly.entity_id
_entity_poly.type
_entity_poly.pdbx_seq_one_letter_code
_entity_poly.pdbx_strand_id
1 'polypeptide(L)'
;NLQKRDHHEGHHDHEDKVMLIGDARNLLGKENFEVFALVLFSQNLQKCPFEEHAQRVKHVAEIAEKCSMGLKTAECGKSVTVIIMDEICKTPENAEKYPFHEACCAKHEPDRHKCFVEHKLTAPDAIPPYKKPAAEQSCKDYQENRASFMGHYIYEISRRHPMMYPPAILHMAHSFEHIVMDCCKDTATCGQCFGEKMTALKKEMKTINALQLHNCYILKNFKEETLKAVKLSQTAQKFPKAPYGLIKDLVHDIVHLTATCCSGDMIACMEDRLALTTKTCAKKDELSSKLAACCEKSVVERSACIVKIDNDDRPADLSPQVREYIDDVSVCKRFEDDKNELLSHFLYDYSRRHPEMSTEMLLKIDIGYDGILVKCCHEEDKLACLGKAEGELKKEVQSSVELLKTNCAALEKVGSYHFEVMLLGKYTPKIPQVTTPTLIHLIDDMTHVGEYCCKVPAEKQLPCSEGALGLIIGSMCEKQEGHFVNNQVAHCCSDSYANQRSCFTALGPDPSYVPPAPSADYFTFTDELCAAADSEELQLAKKTFLVNLIKLKPNIEAEQMKEITASFLGMVDKCCKAEHHMECFGVEGPKLITKCEGIIGLHPAV
;
A
#
# COMPACT_ATOMS: atom_id res chain seq x y z
N ASN A 1 14.42 19.11 -4.28
CA ASN A 1 14.24 20.55 -3.97
C ASN A 1 12.81 20.88 -3.59
N LEU A 2 12.34 20.32 -2.47
CA LEU A 2 11.02 20.59 -1.86
C LEU A 2 11.13 21.74 -0.86
N GLN A 3 11.58 22.91 -1.33
CA GLN A 3 11.58 24.14 -0.54
C GLN A 3 11.02 25.27 -1.39
N LYS A 4 9.72 25.48 -1.25
CA LYS A 4 9.02 26.77 -1.22
C LYS A 4 7.57 26.46 -0.84
N ARG A 5 7.25 26.68 0.43
CA ARG A 5 5.88 26.79 0.90
C ARG A 5 5.42 28.19 0.48
N ASP A 6 4.63 28.27 -0.57
CA ASP A 6 3.89 29.49 -0.87
C ASP A 6 2.76 29.60 0.16
N HIS A 7 2.85 30.65 0.97
CA HIS A 7 1.81 31.06 1.90
C HIS A 7 0.61 31.56 1.11
N HIS A 8 -0.42 30.73 0.96
CA HIS A 8 -1.75 31.19 0.60
C HIS A 8 -2.64 31.23 1.85
N GLU A 9 -3.21 32.41 2.05
CA GLU A 9 -4.03 32.83 3.18
C GLU A 9 -5.26 31.94 3.38
N GLY A 10 -5.38 31.38 4.57
CA GLY A 10 -6.47 30.49 4.97
C GLY A 10 -6.10 29.55 6.11
N HIS A 11 -5.20 29.96 7.00
CA HIS A 11 -4.90 29.17 8.20
C HIS A 11 -6.02 29.41 9.22
N HIS A 12 -6.88 28.41 9.41
CA HIS A 12 -7.45 28.20 10.73
C HIS A 12 -6.28 27.99 11.70
N ASP A 13 -6.18 28.85 12.70
CA ASP A 13 -5.26 28.75 13.83
C ASP A 13 -5.50 27.43 14.59
N HIS A 14 -4.95 26.33 14.09
CA HIS A 14 -4.49 25.27 14.97
C HIS A 14 -3.16 25.77 15.53
N GLU A 15 -3.20 26.41 16.70
CA GLU A 15 -2.04 26.37 17.59
C GLU A 15 -1.69 24.88 17.74
N ASP A 16 -0.59 24.44 17.12
CA ASP A 16 -0.05 23.10 17.26
C ASP A 16 0.22 22.86 18.76
N LYS A 17 -0.78 22.32 19.46
CA LYS A 17 -0.64 21.94 20.87
C LYS A 17 0.28 20.74 20.91
N VAL A 18 1.55 21.03 21.08
CA VAL A 18 2.61 20.07 21.35
C VAL A 18 2.18 19.17 22.51
N MET A 19 2.08 17.86 22.28
CA MET A 19 1.75 16.91 23.35
C MET A 19 2.92 16.80 24.32
N LEU A 20 2.73 17.32 25.53
CA LEU A 20 3.73 17.20 26.60
C LEU A 20 3.82 15.76 27.08
N ILE A 21 4.98 15.35 27.56
CA ILE A 21 5.22 13.96 27.97
C ILE A 21 4.28 13.48 29.09
N GLY A 22 3.92 14.37 30.03
CA GLY A 22 2.95 14.06 31.09
C GLY A 22 1.53 13.83 30.54
N ASP A 23 1.12 14.63 29.55
CA ASP A 23 -0.19 14.49 28.90
C ASP A 23 -0.25 13.21 28.07
N ALA A 24 0.82 12.88 27.35
CA ALA A 24 0.94 11.62 26.62
C ALA A 24 0.80 10.40 27.56
N ARG A 25 1.46 10.44 28.72
CA ARG A 25 1.38 9.39 29.74
C ARG A 25 -0.01 9.25 30.34
N ASN A 26 -0.72 10.36 30.57
CA ASN A 26 -2.11 10.37 31.03
C ASN A 26 -3.06 9.78 29.98
N LEU A 27 -2.88 10.17 28.73
CA LEU A 27 -3.74 9.75 27.62
C LEU A 27 -3.58 8.26 27.27
N LEU A 28 -2.35 7.75 27.26
CA LEU A 28 -2.07 6.38 26.87
C LEU A 28 -2.18 5.39 28.05
N GLY A 29 -1.99 5.86 29.27
CA GLY A 29 -1.73 4.99 30.42
C GLY A 29 -0.29 4.46 30.42
N LYS A 30 0.08 3.73 31.48
CA LYS A 30 1.48 3.36 31.74
C LYS A 30 2.03 2.40 30.69
N GLU A 31 1.36 1.26 30.55
CA GLU A 31 1.80 0.15 29.70
C GLU A 31 1.90 0.61 28.23
N ASN A 32 0.87 1.29 27.72
CA ASN A 32 0.90 1.77 26.33
C ASN A 32 1.92 2.88 26.09
N PHE A 33 2.20 3.73 27.09
CA PHE A 33 3.27 4.73 26.96
C PHE A 33 4.65 4.08 26.89
N GLU A 34 4.91 3.07 27.72
CA GLU A 34 6.17 2.30 27.69
C GLU A 34 6.34 1.59 26.33
N VAL A 35 5.27 0.97 25.82
CA VAL A 35 5.28 0.37 24.48
C VAL A 35 5.50 1.42 23.40
N PHE A 36 4.85 2.56 23.49
CA PHE A 36 5.03 3.66 22.53
C PHE A 36 6.48 4.14 22.52
N ALA A 37 7.08 4.38 23.68
CA ALA A 37 8.51 4.74 23.77
C ALA A 37 9.41 3.65 23.17
N LEU A 38 9.11 2.37 23.41
CA LEU A 38 9.85 1.24 22.83
C LEU A 38 9.80 1.27 21.29
N VAL A 39 8.62 1.53 20.70
CA VAL A 39 8.46 1.68 19.26
C VAL A 39 9.37 2.81 18.76
N LEU A 40 9.31 3.99 19.37
CA LEU A 40 10.08 5.16 18.93
C LEU A 40 11.59 4.92 18.97
N PHE A 41 12.12 4.33 20.05
CA PHE A 41 13.54 3.98 20.10
C PHE A 41 13.90 2.91 19.06
N SER A 42 13.08 1.88 18.90
CA SER A 42 13.33 0.78 17.97
C SER A 42 13.33 1.26 16.50
N GLN A 43 12.48 2.22 16.16
CA GLN A 43 12.39 2.78 14.80
C GLN A 43 13.53 3.75 14.49
N ASN A 44 14.04 4.52 15.47
CA ASN A 44 15.15 5.46 15.26
C ASN A 44 16.53 4.80 15.38
N LEU A 45 16.65 3.78 16.23
CA LEU A 45 17.90 3.09 16.54
C LEU A 45 17.75 1.58 16.27
N GLN A 46 17.53 1.25 15.00
CA GLN A 46 17.19 -0.10 14.53
C GLN A 46 18.27 -1.16 14.75
N LYS A 47 19.53 -0.79 15.03
CA LYS A 47 20.66 -1.73 15.29
C LYS A 47 20.91 -1.97 16.78
N CYS A 48 20.33 -1.18 17.69
CA CYS A 48 20.51 -1.36 19.12
C CYS A 48 19.74 -2.60 19.61
N PRO A 49 20.31 -3.39 20.55
CA PRO A 49 19.65 -4.55 21.14
C PRO A 49 18.44 -4.14 22.00
N PHE A 50 17.55 -5.11 22.27
CA PHE A 50 16.32 -4.89 23.02
C PHE A 50 16.59 -4.36 24.44
N GLU A 51 17.60 -4.89 25.11
CA GLU A 51 17.91 -4.57 26.51
C GLU A 51 18.29 -3.10 26.69
N GLU A 52 19.01 -2.53 25.72
CA GLU A 52 19.33 -1.10 25.73
C GLU A 52 18.07 -0.25 25.54
N HIS A 53 17.15 -0.65 24.68
CA HIS A 53 15.88 0.05 24.50
C HIS A 53 15.00 -0.03 25.74
N ALA A 54 14.91 -1.20 26.38
CA ALA A 54 14.16 -1.38 27.61
C ALA A 54 14.66 -0.45 28.73
N GLN A 55 15.97 -0.22 28.84
CA GLN A 55 16.55 0.73 29.78
C GLN A 55 16.15 2.18 29.47
N ARG A 56 16.24 2.60 28.21
CA ARG A 56 15.82 3.95 27.77
C ARG A 56 14.33 4.18 28.00
N VAL A 57 13.50 3.18 27.70
CA VAL A 57 12.05 3.21 27.96
C VAL A 57 11.78 3.42 29.44
N LYS A 58 12.45 2.68 30.32
CA LYS A 58 12.28 2.83 31.77
C LYS A 58 12.61 4.26 32.21
N HIS A 59 13.71 4.83 31.74
CA HIS A 59 14.09 6.21 32.10
C HIS A 59 13.06 7.24 31.62
N VAL A 60 12.62 7.15 30.36
CA VAL A 60 11.60 8.05 29.81
C VAL A 60 10.24 7.88 30.50
N ALA A 61 9.85 6.65 30.85
CA ALA A 61 8.63 6.37 31.61
C ALA A 61 8.65 6.98 33.01
N GLU A 62 9.80 6.97 33.70
CA GLU A 62 9.96 7.64 35.00
C GLU A 62 9.82 9.17 34.90
N ILE A 63 10.33 9.78 33.83
CA ILE A 63 10.10 11.21 33.54
C ILE A 63 8.61 11.47 33.32
N ALA A 64 7.98 10.67 32.45
CA ALA A 64 6.58 10.81 32.10
C ALA A 64 5.66 10.66 33.31
N GLU A 65 5.94 9.70 34.20
CA GLU A 65 5.20 9.49 35.45
C GLU A 65 5.28 10.73 36.34
N LYS A 66 6.50 11.24 36.62
CA LYS A 66 6.70 12.44 37.43
C LYS A 66 5.92 13.63 36.87
N CYS A 67 5.99 13.84 35.55
CA CYS A 67 5.28 14.94 34.90
C CYS A 67 3.76 14.77 34.94
N SER A 68 3.24 13.54 34.78
CA SER A 68 1.81 13.25 34.87
C SER A 68 1.23 13.52 36.26
N MET A 69 2.05 13.43 37.31
CA MET A 69 1.70 13.77 38.69
C MET A 69 1.78 15.28 39.00
N GLY A 70 2.04 16.14 38.00
CA GLY A 70 2.08 17.59 38.17
C GLY A 70 3.40 18.13 38.74
N LEU A 71 4.48 17.34 38.78
CA LEU A 71 5.80 17.85 39.13
C LEU A 71 6.27 18.83 38.03
N LYS A 72 6.91 19.92 38.45
CA LYS A 72 7.42 20.96 37.55
C LYS A 72 8.93 20.83 37.41
N THR A 73 9.38 19.90 36.57
CA THR A 73 10.79 19.81 36.15
C THR A 73 10.99 20.44 34.77
N ALA A 74 12.24 20.65 34.36
CA ALA A 74 12.55 21.18 33.03
C ALA A 74 12.08 20.24 31.91
N GLU A 75 12.05 18.94 32.17
CA GLU A 75 11.58 17.90 31.25
C GLU A 75 10.06 17.94 31.04
N CYS A 76 9.28 18.36 32.04
CA CYS A 76 7.82 18.35 31.94
C CYS A 76 7.26 19.40 30.98
N GLY A 77 8.06 20.40 30.60
CA GLY A 77 7.73 21.36 29.55
C GLY A 77 8.11 20.89 28.14
N LYS A 78 8.63 19.67 27.98
CA LYS A 78 9.10 19.14 26.69
C LYS A 78 8.08 18.17 26.08
N SER A 79 8.07 18.11 24.76
CA SER A 79 7.31 17.12 24.00
C SER A 79 7.92 15.72 24.15
N VAL A 80 7.14 14.70 23.79
CA VAL A 80 7.66 13.33 23.71
C VAL A 80 8.84 13.25 22.76
N THR A 81 8.78 13.89 21.58
CA THR A 81 9.87 13.92 20.59
C THR A 81 11.16 14.46 21.19
N VAL A 82 11.11 15.60 21.86
CA VAL A 82 12.30 16.22 22.45
C VAL A 82 12.92 15.30 23.50
N ILE A 83 12.11 14.68 24.36
CA ILE A 83 12.61 13.76 25.39
C ILE A 83 13.25 12.51 24.78
N ILE A 84 12.64 11.91 23.75
CA ILE A 84 13.20 10.73 23.07
C ILE A 84 14.52 11.10 22.38
N MET A 85 14.58 12.22 21.66
CA MET A 85 15.81 12.66 20.99
C MET A 85 16.91 13.02 21.99
N ASP A 86 16.58 13.67 23.10
CA ASP A 86 17.52 13.95 24.18
C ASP A 86 18.10 12.65 24.76
N GLU A 87 17.27 11.61 24.96
CA GLU A 87 17.73 10.31 25.45
C GLU A 87 18.65 9.60 24.45
N ILE A 88 18.31 9.65 23.15
CA ILE A 88 19.15 9.09 22.08
C ILE A 88 20.52 9.79 22.05
N CYS A 89 20.55 11.12 22.18
CA CYS A 89 21.76 11.92 22.07
C CYS A 89 22.65 11.89 23.32
N LYS A 90 22.11 11.53 24.48
CA LYS A 90 22.89 11.36 25.73
C LYS A 90 23.68 10.06 25.80
N THR A 91 23.42 9.10 24.91
CA THR A 91 24.07 7.79 24.90
C THR A 91 25.25 7.80 23.93
N PRO A 92 26.51 8.05 24.36
CA PRO A 92 27.66 8.20 23.47
C PRO A 92 27.99 6.91 22.70
N GLU A 93 27.66 5.73 23.23
CA GLU A 93 27.86 4.44 22.58
C GLU A 93 27.07 4.30 21.27
N ASN A 94 26.07 5.16 21.03
CA ASN A 94 25.36 5.22 19.76
C ASN A 94 26.25 5.70 18.61
N ALA A 95 27.27 6.54 18.87
CA ALA A 95 28.17 7.03 17.83
C ALA A 95 28.95 5.89 17.16
N GLU A 96 29.28 4.82 17.90
CA GLU A 96 29.95 3.63 17.37
C GLU A 96 29.05 2.84 16.40
N LYS A 97 27.73 2.85 16.63
CA LYS A 97 26.74 2.08 15.84
C LYS A 97 26.17 2.90 14.68
N TYR A 98 26.15 4.22 14.81
CA TYR A 98 25.49 5.16 13.90
C TYR A 98 26.41 6.34 13.59
N PRO A 99 27.10 6.33 12.44
CA PRO A 99 28.03 7.42 12.06
C PRO A 99 27.38 8.81 11.95
N PHE A 100 26.06 8.87 11.74
CA PHE A 100 25.29 10.11 11.66
C PHE A 100 24.90 10.68 13.02
N HIS A 101 25.08 9.93 14.12
CA HIS A 101 24.54 10.28 15.44
C HIS A 101 25.05 11.64 15.93
N GLU A 102 26.37 11.88 15.92
CA GLU A 102 26.94 13.15 16.36
C GLU A 102 26.43 14.33 15.53
N ALA A 103 26.41 14.18 14.21
CA ALA A 103 25.96 15.23 13.28
C ALA A 103 24.47 15.54 13.44
N CYS A 104 23.63 14.53 13.70
CA CYS A 104 22.22 14.74 13.99
C CYS A 104 22.02 15.37 15.37
N CYS A 105 22.72 14.90 16.39
CA CYS A 105 22.61 15.39 17.77
C CYS A 105 23.12 16.83 17.96
N ALA A 106 23.98 17.31 17.07
CA ALA A 106 24.41 18.72 17.02
C ALA A 106 23.34 19.68 16.50
N LYS A 107 22.25 19.18 15.89
CA LYS A 107 21.13 19.99 15.40
C LYS A 107 20.15 20.29 16.53
N HIS A 108 19.33 21.34 16.33
CA HIS A 108 18.18 21.63 17.17
C HIS A 108 16.89 21.04 16.58
N GLU A 109 15.84 20.86 17.39
CA GLU A 109 14.53 20.49 16.86
C GLU A 109 13.94 21.60 15.98
N PRO A 110 13.21 21.27 14.90
CA PRO A 110 12.84 19.92 14.45
C PRO A 110 13.87 19.21 13.56
N ASP A 111 14.99 19.87 13.24
CA ASP A 111 15.97 19.36 12.28
C ASP A 111 16.80 18.19 12.82
N ARG A 112 16.97 18.10 14.15
CA ARG A 112 17.52 16.92 14.82
C ARG A 112 16.67 15.70 14.57
N HIS A 113 15.36 15.76 14.83
CA HIS A 113 14.47 14.64 14.56
C HIS A 113 14.45 14.24 13.07
N LYS A 114 14.33 15.20 12.15
CA LYS A 114 14.37 14.94 10.70
C LYS A 114 15.66 14.23 10.28
N CYS A 115 16.79 14.62 10.84
CA CYS A 115 18.07 13.96 10.58
C CYS A 115 18.03 12.47 10.95
N PHE A 116 17.44 12.10 12.09
CA PHE A 116 17.27 10.68 12.44
C PHE A 116 16.30 9.95 11.49
N VAL A 117 15.23 10.61 11.06
CA VAL A 117 14.25 10.04 10.11
C VAL A 117 14.90 9.72 8.76
N GLU A 118 15.74 10.61 8.24
CA GLU A 118 16.48 10.42 6.97
C GLU A 118 17.42 9.20 7.00
N HIS A 119 17.84 8.76 8.18
CA HIS A 119 18.76 7.64 8.37
C HIS A 119 18.08 6.31 8.75
N LYS A 120 16.74 6.27 8.73
CA LYS A 120 15.99 5.02 8.94
C LYS A 120 16.34 3.99 7.86
N LEU A 121 16.62 2.76 8.28
CA LEU A 121 16.97 1.64 7.42
C LEU A 121 15.71 0.98 6.88
N THR A 122 15.39 1.22 5.60
CA THR A 122 14.18 0.69 4.95
C THR A 122 14.44 -0.52 4.06
N ALA A 123 15.71 -0.83 3.78
CA ALA A 123 16.08 -1.99 2.96
C ALA A 123 15.78 -3.32 3.70
N PRO A 124 15.19 -4.33 3.04
CA PRO A 124 14.78 -5.59 3.68
C PRO A 124 15.93 -6.38 4.37
N ASP A 125 17.16 -6.21 3.88
CA ASP A 125 18.38 -6.89 4.34
C ASP A 125 19.21 -6.06 5.33
N ALA A 126 18.78 -4.84 5.65
CA ALA A 126 19.49 -3.96 6.58
C ALA A 126 19.49 -4.46 8.03
N ILE A 127 18.59 -5.39 8.37
CA ILE A 127 18.48 -6.01 9.71
C ILE A 127 18.54 -7.52 9.53
N PRO A 128 19.28 -8.25 10.41
CA PRO A 128 19.31 -9.71 10.36
C PRO A 128 17.90 -10.34 10.35
N PRO A 129 17.70 -11.44 9.61
CA PRO A 129 16.43 -12.15 9.57
C PRO A 129 15.93 -12.50 10.99
N TYR A 130 14.66 -12.26 11.26
CA TYR A 130 14.05 -12.61 12.54
C TYR A 130 13.95 -14.14 12.66
N LYS A 131 14.55 -14.70 13.71
CA LYS A 131 14.44 -16.12 14.04
C LYS A 131 13.15 -16.34 14.82
N LYS A 132 12.09 -16.73 14.12
CA LYS A 132 10.78 -17.03 14.73
C LYS A 132 10.94 -18.24 15.69
N PRO A 133 10.57 -18.10 16.97
CA PRO A 133 10.53 -19.25 17.89
C PRO A 133 9.49 -20.29 17.46
N ALA A 134 9.69 -21.54 17.87
CA ALA A 134 8.66 -22.57 17.76
C ALA A 134 7.39 -22.17 18.54
N ALA A 135 6.23 -22.70 18.15
CA ALA A 135 4.95 -22.34 18.78
C ALA A 135 4.93 -22.71 20.27
N GLU A 136 5.42 -23.90 20.59
CA GLU A 136 5.53 -24.41 21.96
C GLU A 136 6.47 -23.55 22.80
N GLN A 137 7.57 -23.09 22.21
CA GLN A 137 8.50 -22.19 22.90
C GLN A 137 7.86 -20.81 23.11
N SER A 138 7.15 -20.28 22.11
CA SER A 138 6.43 -19.01 22.24
C SER A 138 5.40 -19.05 23.37
N CYS A 139 4.70 -20.19 23.53
CA CYS A 139 3.77 -20.38 24.64
C CYS A 139 4.46 -20.42 26.00
N LYS A 140 5.63 -21.08 26.10
CA LYS A 140 6.43 -21.11 27.33
C LYS A 140 6.94 -19.72 27.68
N ASP A 141 7.58 -19.04 26.73
CA ASP A 141 8.14 -17.70 26.94
C ASP A 141 7.07 -16.70 27.38
N TYR A 142 5.86 -16.77 26.80
CA TYR A 142 4.72 -15.95 27.20
C TYR A 142 4.24 -16.25 28.64
N GLN A 143 4.19 -17.53 29.02
CA GLN A 143 3.80 -17.94 30.38
C GLN A 143 4.86 -17.56 31.43
N GLU A 144 6.14 -17.68 31.08
CA GLU A 144 7.26 -17.34 31.96
C GLU A 144 7.37 -15.83 32.21
N ASN A 145 7.29 -15.03 31.14
CA ASN A 145 7.35 -13.58 31.23
C ASN A 145 6.65 -12.88 30.06
N ARG A 146 5.33 -12.71 30.20
CA ARG A 146 4.47 -11.96 29.26
C ARG A 146 5.10 -10.63 28.82
N ALA A 147 5.55 -9.81 29.78
CA ALA A 147 6.02 -8.46 29.49
C ALA A 147 7.29 -8.46 28.63
N SER A 148 8.26 -9.32 28.97
CA SER A 148 9.49 -9.48 28.18
C SER A 148 9.19 -10.02 26.78
N PHE A 149 8.37 -11.07 26.69
CA PHE A 149 7.99 -11.70 25.42
C PHE A 149 7.30 -10.71 24.47
N MET A 150 6.30 -9.98 24.97
CA MET A 150 5.60 -8.97 24.17
C MET A 150 6.51 -7.79 23.83
N GLY A 151 7.39 -7.37 24.75
CA GLY A 151 8.41 -6.35 24.50
C GLY A 151 9.33 -6.72 23.34
N HIS A 152 9.84 -7.96 23.30
CA HIS A 152 10.64 -8.45 22.18
C HIS A 152 9.86 -8.48 20.87
N TYR A 153 8.60 -8.90 20.88
CA TYR A 153 7.75 -8.86 19.68
C TYR A 153 7.61 -7.44 19.12
N ILE A 154 7.27 -6.48 19.99
CA ILE A 154 7.14 -5.06 19.65
C ILE A 154 8.45 -4.49 19.12
N TYR A 155 9.58 -4.81 19.75
CA TYR A 155 10.89 -4.37 19.31
C TYR A 155 11.22 -4.90 17.90
N GLU A 156 11.00 -6.19 17.65
CA GLU A 156 11.34 -6.84 16.38
C GLU A 156 10.46 -6.36 15.20
N ILE A 157 9.17 -6.09 15.43
CA ILE A 157 8.27 -5.50 14.43
C ILE A 157 8.63 -4.02 14.19
N SER A 158 8.87 -3.24 15.24
CA SER A 158 9.13 -1.80 15.13
C SER A 158 10.41 -1.51 14.35
N ARG A 159 11.50 -2.20 14.67
CA ARG A 159 12.78 -1.98 14.00
C ARG A 159 12.75 -2.41 12.53
N ARG A 160 11.90 -3.36 12.13
CA ARG A 160 11.75 -3.80 10.73
C ARG A 160 10.73 -3.00 9.93
N HIS A 161 9.90 -2.23 10.60
CA HIS A 161 8.91 -1.35 10.00
C HIS A 161 9.10 0.08 10.52
N PRO A 162 10.25 0.73 10.25
CA PRO A 162 10.60 2.02 10.83
C PRO A 162 9.72 3.18 10.37
N MET A 163 8.94 2.97 9.31
CA MET A 163 7.98 3.92 8.75
C MET A 163 6.52 3.57 9.08
N MET A 164 6.26 2.47 9.80
CA MET A 164 4.89 2.14 10.20
C MET A 164 4.48 3.00 11.39
N TYR A 165 3.31 3.62 11.31
CA TYR A 165 2.85 4.49 12.40
C TYR A 165 2.65 3.69 13.72
N PRO A 166 3.05 4.24 14.89
CA PRO A 166 3.05 3.49 16.14
C PRO A 166 1.68 2.90 16.55
N PRO A 167 0.53 3.57 16.32
CA PRO A 167 -0.77 2.95 16.55
C PRO A 167 -1.02 1.65 15.76
N ALA A 168 -0.46 1.47 14.55
CA ALA A 168 -0.54 0.20 13.84
C ALA A 168 0.27 -0.88 14.54
N ILE A 169 1.48 -0.55 15.01
CA ILE A 169 2.33 -1.49 15.75
C ILE A 169 1.64 -1.94 17.04
N LEU A 170 1.02 -1.01 17.78
CA LEU A 170 0.25 -1.32 18.98
C LEU A 170 -0.92 -2.27 18.68
N HIS A 171 -1.66 -2.02 17.59
CA HIS A 171 -2.74 -2.90 17.14
C HIS A 171 -2.23 -4.29 16.72
N MET A 172 -1.08 -4.37 16.04
CA MET A 172 -0.42 -5.64 15.70
C MET A 172 0.01 -6.41 16.95
N ALA A 173 0.61 -5.73 17.95
CA ALA A 173 1.01 -6.33 19.22
C ALA A 173 -0.19 -6.88 20.00
N HIS A 174 -1.27 -6.11 20.09
CA HIS A 174 -2.50 -6.56 20.73
C HIS A 174 -3.11 -7.78 20.01
N SER A 175 -3.16 -7.75 18.68
CA SER A 175 -3.66 -8.88 17.88
C SER A 175 -2.80 -10.12 18.02
N PHE A 176 -1.47 -9.96 18.05
CA PHE A 176 -0.53 -11.06 18.29
C PHE A 176 -0.71 -11.69 19.67
N GLU A 177 -0.88 -10.88 20.70
CA GLU A 177 -1.12 -11.37 22.05
C GLU A 177 -2.41 -12.21 22.15
N HIS A 178 -3.50 -11.77 21.51
CA HIS A 178 -4.72 -12.58 21.42
C HIS A 178 -4.49 -13.92 20.73
N ILE A 179 -3.68 -13.95 19.66
CA ILE A 179 -3.30 -15.20 19.00
C ILE A 179 -2.55 -16.12 19.96
N VAL A 180 -1.58 -15.59 20.71
CA VAL A 180 -0.81 -16.36 21.69
C VAL A 180 -1.73 -16.90 22.78
N MET A 181 -2.58 -16.05 23.37
CA MET A 181 -3.55 -16.45 24.39
C MET A 181 -4.51 -17.53 23.91
N ASP A 182 -4.95 -17.48 22.65
CA ASP A 182 -5.84 -18.48 22.08
C ASP A 182 -5.12 -19.78 21.72
N CYS A 183 -3.99 -19.69 21.02
CA CYS A 183 -3.29 -20.85 20.49
C CYS A 183 -2.53 -21.62 21.57
N CYS A 184 -2.15 -20.98 22.68
CA CYS A 184 -1.47 -21.64 23.78
C CYS A 184 -2.41 -22.34 24.78
N LYS A 185 -3.72 -22.36 24.52
CA LYS A 185 -4.70 -23.14 25.32
C LYS A 185 -4.51 -24.66 25.17
N ASP A 186 -4.08 -25.10 23.99
CA ASP A 186 -3.79 -26.50 23.69
C ASP A 186 -2.42 -26.61 22.99
N THR A 187 -1.44 -27.12 23.73
CA THR A 187 -0.07 -27.27 23.24
C THR A 187 0.05 -28.30 22.12
N ALA A 188 -0.88 -29.27 22.00
CA ALA A 188 -0.86 -30.27 20.94
C ALA A 188 -1.22 -29.68 19.57
N THR A 189 -2.04 -28.63 19.53
CA THR A 189 -2.49 -27.97 18.30
C THR A 189 -1.92 -26.57 18.08
N CYS A 190 -1.06 -26.09 19.00
CA CYS A 190 -0.58 -24.72 18.97
C CYS A 190 0.16 -24.40 17.66
N GLY A 191 0.98 -25.30 17.13
CA GLY A 191 1.68 -25.13 15.86
C GLY A 191 0.76 -24.79 14.68
N GLN A 192 -0.32 -25.55 14.50
CA GLN A 192 -1.32 -25.30 13.46
C GLN A 192 -2.06 -23.97 13.69
N CYS A 193 -2.52 -23.73 14.92
CA CYS A 193 -3.23 -22.50 15.27
C CYS A 193 -2.37 -21.24 14.99
N PHE A 194 -1.09 -21.26 15.38
CA PHE A 194 -0.16 -20.18 15.06
C PHE A 194 0.06 -20.05 13.55
N GLY A 195 0.17 -21.15 12.81
CA GLY A 195 0.32 -21.14 11.36
C GLY A 195 -0.80 -20.38 10.66
N GLU A 196 -2.06 -20.70 11.01
CA GLU A 196 -3.25 -20.08 10.43
C GLU A 196 -3.39 -18.61 10.86
N LYS A 197 -3.43 -18.34 12.17
CA LYS A 197 -3.72 -16.99 12.68
C LYS A 197 -2.59 -15.98 12.40
N MET A 198 -1.32 -16.39 12.43
CA MET A 198 -0.21 -15.49 12.10
C MET A 198 -0.16 -15.14 10.61
N THR A 199 -0.63 -16.03 9.74
CA THR A 199 -0.71 -15.75 8.30
C THR A 199 -1.71 -14.63 8.04
N ALA A 200 -2.88 -14.67 8.71
CA ALA A 200 -3.86 -13.60 8.66
C ALA A 200 -3.30 -12.27 9.20
N LEU A 201 -2.63 -12.29 10.37
CA LEU A 201 -2.04 -11.08 10.95
C LEU A 201 -0.94 -10.47 10.06
N LYS A 202 -0.07 -11.30 9.46
CA LYS A 202 0.95 -10.84 8.51
C LYS A 202 0.33 -10.20 7.27
N LYS A 203 -0.75 -10.78 6.73
CA LYS A 203 -1.49 -10.22 5.59
C LYS A 203 -2.07 -8.85 5.95
N GLU A 204 -2.64 -8.72 7.14
CA GLU A 204 -3.16 -7.44 7.64
C GLU A 204 -2.04 -6.39 7.76
N MET A 205 -0.92 -6.74 8.38
CA MET A 205 0.24 -5.86 8.52
C MET A 205 0.76 -5.36 7.17
N LYS A 206 0.92 -6.28 6.20
CA LYS A 206 1.31 -5.95 4.82
C LYS A 206 0.31 -4.97 4.19
N THR A 207 -0.99 -5.18 4.40
CA THR A 207 -2.05 -4.31 3.85
C THR A 207 -1.99 -2.91 4.44
N ILE A 208 -1.83 -2.78 5.76
CA ILE A 208 -1.70 -1.47 6.43
C ILE A 208 -0.47 -0.73 5.88
N ASN A 209 0.67 -1.42 5.77
CA ASN A 209 1.89 -0.83 5.25
C ASN A 209 1.74 -0.40 3.77
N ALA A 210 1.14 -1.26 2.93
CA ALA A 210 0.89 -0.95 1.53
C ALA A 210 -0.03 0.25 1.36
N LEU A 211 -1.10 0.36 2.15
CA LEU A 211 -2.00 1.52 2.13
C LEU A 211 -1.29 2.81 2.55
N GLN A 212 -0.44 2.76 3.57
CA GLN A 212 0.33 3.91 4.01
C GLN A 212 1.29 4.36 2.92
N LEU A 213 2.10 3.44 2.38
CA LEU A 213 3.03 3.73 1.28
C LEU A 213 2.30 4.28 0.06
N HIS A 214 1.17 3.69 -0.32
CA HIS A 214 0.37 4.16 -1.45
C HIS A 214 -0.14 5.60 -1.26
N ASN A 215 -0.57 5.98 -0.05
CA ASN A 215 -0.95 7.37 0.21
C ASN A 215 0.24 8.33 0.11
N CYS A 216 1.43 7.90 0.54
CA CYS A 216 2.67 8.67 0.39
C CYS A 216 3.10 8.79 -1.08
N TYR A 217 2.96 7.70 -1.85
CA TYR A 217 3.15 7.68 -3.29
C TYR A 217 2.23 8.72 -3.97
N ILE A 218 0.94 8.73 -3.62
CA ILE A 218 -0.02 9.70 -4.17
C ILE A 218 0.40 11.13 -3.86
N LEU A 219 0.68 11.42 -2.58
CA LEU A 219 1.06 12.75 -2.13
C LEU A 219 2.32 13.26 -2.84
N LYS A 220 3.32 12.38 -2.98
CA LYS A 220 4.62 12.70 -3.58
C LYS A 220 4.52 12.92 -5.09
N ASN A 221 3.78 12.08 -5.80
CA ASN A 221 3.79 12.06 -7.27
C ASN A 221 2.65 12.86 -7.91
N PHE A 222 1.52 13.03 -7.21
CA PHE A 222 0.33 13.71 -7.74
C PHE A 222 -0.14 14.90 -6.92
N LYS A 223 0.66 15.33 -5.94
CA LYS A 223 0.42 16.49 -5.07
C LYS A 223 -0.75 16.31 -4.09
N GLU A 224 -0.89 17.27 -3.19
CA GLU A 224 -1.85 17.26 -2.10
C GLU A 224 -3.30 17.33 -2.58
N GLU A 225 -3.57 18.05 -3.68
CA GLU A 225 -4.92 18.17 -4.25
C GLU A 225 -5.48 16.81 -4.70
N THR A 226 -4.65 15.97 -5.31
CA THR A 226 -5.05 14.62 -5.70
C THR A 226 -5.33 13.76 -4.46
N LEU A 227 -4.49 13.85 -3.43
CA LEU A 227 -4.73 13.14 -2.17
C LEU A 227 -6.04 13.62 -1.51
N LYS A 228 -6.33 14.93 -1.52
CA LYS A 228 -7.60 15.48 -1.05
C LYS A 228 -8.79 14.87 -1.78
N ALA A 229 -8.76 14.80 -3.11
CA ALA A 229 -9.83 14.21 -3.90
C ALA A 229 -10.01 12.70 -3.63
N VAL A 230 -8.91 11.95 -3.49
CA VAL A 230 -8.92 10.53 -3.08
C VAL A 230 -9.59 10.37 -1.72
N LYS A 231 -9.18 11.15 -0.71
CA LYS A 231 -9.71 11.07 0.66
C LYS A 231 -11.14 11.57 0.75
N LEU A 232 -11.52 12.56 -0.03
CA LEU A 232 -12.90 13.02 -0.17
C LEU A 232 -13.81 11.91 -0.67
N SER A 233 -13.42 11.25 -1.75
CA SER A 233 -14.16 10.12 -2.33
C SER A 233 -14.36 9.00 -1.31
N GLN A 234 -13.27 8.57 -0.67
CA GLN A 234 -13.27 7.49 0.32
C GLN A 234 -14.13 7.84 1.54
N THR A 235 -14.03 9.08 2.03
CA THR A 235 -14.70 9.52 3.25
C THR A 235 -16.18 9.80 3.00
N ALA A 236 -16.54 10.32 1.83
CA ALA A 236 -17.94 10.48 1.40
C ALA A 236 -18.63 9.12 1.19
N GLN A 237 -17.95 8.13 0.60
CA GLN A 237 -18.47 6.75 0.52
C GLN A 237 -18.61 6.10 1.89
N LYS A 238 -17.69 6.39 2.82
CA LYS A 238 -17.69 5.80 4.16
C LYS A 238 -18.78 6.38 5.06
N PHE A 239 -18.99 7.69 4.98
CA PHE A 239 -19.96 8.45 5.78
C PHE A 239 -20.99 9.15 4.88
N PRO A 240 -21.77 8.39 4.09
CA PRO A 240 -22.65 8.94 3.06
C PRO A 240 -23.84 9.71 3.61
N LYS A 241 -24.06 9.78 4.93
CA LYS A 241 -25.12 10.57 5.58
C LYS A 241 -24.62 11.94 6.08
N ALA A 242 -23.32 12.07 6.32
CA ALA A 242 -22.72 13.28 6.87
C ALA A 242 -22.80 14.45 5.88
N PRO A 243 -22.89 15.70 6.34
CA PRO A 243 -22.90 16.88 5.48
C PRO A 243 -21.52 17.19 4.88
N TYR A 244 -21.49 17.85 3.72
CA TYR A 244 -20.26 18.17 2.97
C TYR A 244 -19.22 18.90 3.82
N GLY A 245 -19.62 19.94 4.57
CA GLY A 245 -18.70 20.70 5.42
C GLY A 245 -17.97 19.82 6.45
N LEU A 246 -18.70 18.91 7.12
CA LEU A 246 -18.10 17.99 8.09
C LEU A 246 -17.14 17.01 7.41
N ILE A 247 -17.47 16.54 6.21
CA ILE A 247 -16.60 15.65 5.43
C ILE A 247 -15.36 16.37 4.94
N LYS A 248 -15.50 17.60 4.44
CA LYS A 248 -14.39 18.46 4.00
C LYS A 248 -13.42 18.71 5.15
N ASP A 249 -13.92 19.05 6.34
CA ASP A 249 -13.10 19.24 7.54
C ASP A 249 -12.36 17.95 7.94
N LEU A 250 -13.02 16.80 7.88
CA LEU A 250 -12.40 15.52 8.21
C LEU A 250 -11.33 15.13 7.17
N VAL A 251 -11.57 15.40 5.89
CA VAL A 251 -10.63 15.17 4.80
C VAL A 251 -9.38 16.01 4.97
N HIS A 252 -9.52 17.28 5.36
CA HIS A 252 -8.39 18.15 5.67
C HIS A 252 -7.49 17.52 6.75
N ASP A 253 -8.07 17.06 7.86
CA ASP A 253 -7.31 16.42 8.94
C ASP A 253 -6.67 15.09 8.51
N ILE A 254 -7.37 14.29 7.68
CA ILE A 254 -6.82 13.03 7.14
C ILE A 254 -5.62 13.31 6.23
N VAL A 255 -5.69 14.35 5.39
CA VAL A 255 -4.61 14.75 4.48
C VAL A 255 -3.43 15.28 5.28
N HIS A 256 -3.67 16.13 6.28
CA HIS A 256 -2.64 16.62 7.19
C HIS A 256 -1.92 15.45 7.88
N LEU A 257 -2.68 14.56 8.54
CA LEU A 257 -2.16 13.33 9.13
C LEU A 257 -1.31 12.53 8.13
N THR A 258 -1.80 12.35 6.90
CA THR A 258 -1.09 11.59 5.88
C THR A 258 0.25 12.25 5.56
N ALA A 259 0.28 13.57 5.34
CA ALA A 259 1.51 14.32 5.09
C ALA A 259 2.50 14.19 6.25
N THR A 260 2.03 14.32 7.50
CA THR A 260 2.84 14.14 8.70
C THR A 260 3.44 12.73 8.74
N CYS A 261 2.63 11.69 8.58
CA CYS A 261 3.12 10.30 8.56
C CYS A 261 4.09 10.02 7.42
N CYS A 262 3.87 10.57 6.23
CA CYS A 262 4.75 10.40 5.08
C CYS A 262 6.10 11.14 5.23
N SER A 263 6.17 12.16 6.08
CA SER A 263 7.44 12.81 6.44
C SER A 263 8.38 11.91 7.25
N GLY A 264 7.85 10.82 7.82
CA GLY A 264 8.59 9.90 8.68
C GLY A 264 8.64 10.30 10.16
N ASP A 265 8.05 11.45 10.52
CA ASP A 265 7.79 11.86 11.91
C ASP A 265 6.64 11.05 12.51
N MET A 266 6.99 9.88 13.04
CA MET A 266 6.05 8.92 13.61
C MET A 266 5.42 9.39 14.94
N ILE A 267 5.99 10.42 15.58
CA ILE A 267 5.45 10.98 16.81
C ILE A 267 4.35 11.96 16.46
N ALA A 268 4.63 12.95 15.61
CA ALA A 268 3.63 13.89 15.13
C ALA A 268 2.48 13.15 14.41
N CYS A 269 2.80 12.15 13.58
CA CYS A 269 1.81 11.28 12.93
C CYS A 269 0.87 10.59 13.94
N MET A 270 1.39 10.20 15.10
CA MET A 270 0.59 9.56 16.15
C MET A 270 -0.29 10.58 16.88
N GLU A 271 0.24 11.77 17.18
CA GLU A 271 -0.52 12.88 17.77
C GLU A 271 -1.70 13.27 16.87
N ASP A 272 -1.44 13.50 15.58
CA ASP A 272 -2.46 13.79 14.56
C ASP A 272 -3.52 12.69 14.48
N ARG A 273 -3.10 11.42 14.54
CA ARG A 273 -4.03 10.27 14.49
C ARG A 273 -4.93 10.24 15.72
N LEU A 274 -4.40 10.57 16.89
CA LEU A 274 -5.14 10.61 18.14
C LEU A 274 -6.15 11.76 18.14
N ALA A 275 -5.74 12.94 17.67
CA ALA A 275 -6.62 14.09 17.49
C ALA A 275 -7.75 13.76 16.51
N LEU A 276 -7.42 13.21 15.33
CA LEU A 276 -8.38 12.82 14.30
C LEU A 276 -9.41 11.81 14.82
N THR A 277 -8.98 10.75 15.50
CA THR A 277 -9.90 9.72 16.03
C THR A 277 -10.78 10.26 17.14
N THR A 278 -10.27 11.20 17.95
CA THR A 278 -11.05 11.88 19.00
C THR A 278 -12.10 12.80 18.39
N LYS A 279 -11.74 13.63 17.41
CA LYS A 279 -12.66 14.48 16.66
C LYS A 279 -13.74 13.66 15.94
N THR A 280 -13.34 12.56 15.30
CA THR A 280 -14.27 11.60 14.66
C THR A 280 -15.29 11.08 15.66
N CYS A 281 -14.85 10.66 16.85
CA CYS A 281 -15.75 10.14 17.87
C CYS A 281 -16.66 11.20 18.51
N ALA A 282 -16.19 12.44 18.64
CA ALA A 282 -17.02 13.55 19.09
C ALA A 282 -18.15 13.88 18.08
N LYS A 283 -17.96 13.52 16.81
CA LYS A 283 -18.91 13.71 15.71
C LYS A 283 -19.58 12.42 15.24
N LYS A 284 -19.47 11.32 16.00
CA LYS A 284 -19.88 9.98 15.56
C LYS A 284 -21.33 9.91 15.08
N ASP A 285 -22.26 10.59 15.78
CA ASP A 285 -23.69 10.53 15.48
C ASP A 285 -24.05 11.29 14.19
N GLU A 286 -23.25 12.30 13.83
CA GLU A 286 -23.37 13.05 12.56
C GLU A 286 -22.67 12.31 11.40
N LEU A 287 -21.67 11.47 11.70
CA LEU A 287 -20.86 10.76 10.70
C LEU A 287 -21.44 9.39 10.32
N SER A 288 -21.68 8.52 11.29
CA SER A 288 -22.19 7.16 11.05
C SER A 288 -22.60 6.45 12.33
N SER A 289 -23.72 5.73 12.28
CA SER A 289 -24.15 4.84 13.35
C SER A 289 -23.18 3.68 13.61
N LYS A 290 -22.30 3.35 12.64
CA LYS A 290 -21.31 2.27 12.76
C LYS A 290 -20.09 2.66 13.62
N LEU A 291 -19.95 3.94 13.98
CA LEU A 291 -18.81 4.42 14.77
C LEU A 291 -18.93 4.17 16.28
N ALA A 292 -20.14 3.95 16.81
CA ALA A 292 -20.38 3.85 18.25
C ALA A 292 -19.49 2.79 18.92
N ALA A 293 -19.49 1.56 18.41
CA ALA A 293 -18.69 0.46 18.93
C ALA A 293 -17.17 0.73 18.85
N CYS A 294 -16.71 1.44 17.82
CA CYS A 294 -15.29 1.80 17.72
C CYS A 294 -14.89 2.90 18.71
N CYS A 295 -15.78 3.85 18.97
CA CYS A 295 -15.52 4.98 19.86
C CYS A 295 -15.51 4.61 21.35
N GLU A 296 -16.09 3.46 21.70
CA GLU A 296 -16.02 2.87 23.05
C GLU A 296 -14.74 2.07 23.29
N LYS A 297 -13.99 1.76 22.24
CA LYS A 297 -12.72 1.03 22.36
C LYS A 297 -11.61 1.89 22.96
N SER A 298 -10.61 1.20 23.50
CA SER A 298 -9.37 1.80 23.98
C SER A 298 -8.69 2.66 22.91
N VAL A 299 -7.87 3.61 23.32
CA VAL A 299 -7.10 4.48 22.41
C VAL A 299 -6.25 3.68 21.40
N VAL A 300 -5.79 2.50 21.80
CA VAL A 300 -5.00 1.56 20.98
C VAL A 300 -5.84 0.95 19.86
N GLU A 301 -7.02 0.43 20.17
CA GLU A 301 -7.84 -0.30 19.20
C GLU A 301 -8.78 0.62 18.39
N ARG A 302 -9.19 1.75 18.96
CA ARG A 302 -10.14 2.70 18.37
C ARG A 302 -9.73 3.12 16.97
N SER A 303 -8.45 3.42 16.82
CA SER A 303 -7.84 3.88 15.57
C SER A 303 -7.93 2.85 14.44
N ALA A 304 -7.62 1.57 14.75
CA ALA A 304 -7.74 0.48 13.80
C ALA A 304 -9.20 0.14 13.50
N CYS A 305 -10.07 0.19 14.52
CA CYS A 305 -11.51 -0.04 14.36
C CYS A 305 -12.14 0.98 13.39
N ILE A 306 -11.95 2.29 13.64
CA ILE A 306 -12.51 3.36 12.80
C ILE A 306 -12.05 3.23 11.34
N VAL A 307 -10.80 2.87 11.08
CA VAL A 307 -10.31 2.70 9.70
C VAL A 307 -10.94 1.49 9.03
N LYS A 308 -11.22 0.41 9.76
CA LYS A 308 -11.75 -0.84 9.22
C LYS A 308 -13.27 -0.92 9.10
N ILE A 309 -14.03 0.00 9.69
CA ILE A 309 -15.50 -0.05 9.53
C ILE A 309 -15.86 0.03 8.05
N ASP A 310 -16.86 -0.77 7.68
CA ASP A 310 -17.48 -0.71 6.36
C ASP A 310 -18.18 0.63 6.14
N ASN A 311 -18.39 0.97 4.87
CA ASN A 311 -19.20 2.11 4.46
C ASN A 311 -20.59 2.04 5.10
N ASP A 312 -21.13 3.17 5.56
CA ASP A 312 -22.52 3.25 5.99
C ASP A 312 -23.48 3.05 4.80
N ASP A 313 -24.73 2.77 5.10
CA ASP A 313 -25.75 2.58 4.08
C ASP A 313 -26.03 3.92 3.40
N ARG A 314 -26.17 3.90 2.06
CA ARG A 314 -26.58 5.07 1.29
C ARG A 314 -27.93 5.58 1.82
N PRO A 315 -28.08 6.89 2.09
CA PRO A 315 -29.37 7.48 2.45
C PRO A 315 -30.46 7.10 1.42
N ALA A 316 -31.62 6.67 1.91
CA ALA A 316 -32.71 6.16 1.07
C ALA A 316 -33.36 7.24 0.18
N ASP A 317 -33.24 8.49 0.60
CA ASP A 317 -33.74 9.70 -0.06
C ASP A 317 -32.77 10.29 -1.09
N LEU A 318 -31.53 9.82 -1.15
CA LEU A 318 -30.57 10.27 -2.16
C LEU A 318 -30.81 9.57 -3.50
N SER A 319 -31.15 10.37 -4.51
CA SER A 319 -31.16 9.95 -5.90
C SER A 319 -29.77 9.45 -6.32
N PRO A 320 -29.66 8.33 -7.08
CA PRO A 320 -28.42 7.95 -7.72
C PRO A 320 -27.94 8.97 -8.77
N GLN A 321 -28.81 9.87 -9.23
CA GLN A 321 -28.44 10.90 -10.20
C GLN A 321 -28.07 12.21 -9.48
N VAL A 322 -27.18 12.95 -10.12
CA VAL A 322 -26.69 14.27 -9.70
C VAL A 322 -27.28 15.36 -10.60
N ARG A 323 -28.61 15.40 -10.71
CA ARG A 323 -29.34 16.28 -11.64
C ARG A 323 -29.08 17.75 -11.38
N GLU A 324 -28.83 18.14 -10.14
CA GLU A 324 -28.49 19.51 -9.77
C GLU A 324 -27.20 20.05 -10.42
N TYR A 325 -26.34 19.16 -10.96
CA TYR A 325 -25.12 19.53 -11.68
C TYR A 325 -25.30 19.57 -13.21
N ILE A 326 -26.47 19.16 -13.71
CA ILE A 326 -26.74 19.00 -15.13
C ILE A 326 -27.88 19.93 -15.58
N ASP A 327 -28.96 19.93 -14.81
CA ASP A 327 -30.22 20.59 -15.18
C ASP A 327 -30.25 22.07 -14.75
N ASP A 328 -29.23 22.57 -14.05
CA ASP A 328 -29.11 23.95 -13.58
C ASP A 328 -27.92 24.68 -14.23
N VAL A 329 -28.22 25.66 -15.08
CA VAL A 329 -27.20 26.50 -15.76
C VAL A 329 -26.37 27.34 -14.80
N SER A 330 -26.84 27.56 -13.56
CA SER A 330 -26.09 28.28 -12.53
C SER A 330 -24.76 27.59 -12.20
N VAL A 331 -24.63 26.30 -12.52
CA VAL A 331 -23.39 25.53 -12.37
C VAL A 331 -22.21 26.15 -13.12
N CYS A 332 -22.46 26.78 -14.27
CA CYS A 332 -21.42 27.47 -15.02
C CYS A 332 -20.91 28.73 -14.31
N LYS A 333 -21.81 29.47 -13.66
CA LYS A 333 -21.41 30.61 -12.83
C LYS A 333 -20.60 30.14 -11.61
N ARG A 334 -21.05 29.08 -10.93
CA ARG A 334 -20.30 28.48 -9.81
C ARG A 334 -18.91 27.99 -10.24
N PHE A 335 -18.80 27.46 -11.45
CA PHE A 335 -17.53 27.02 -12.03
C PHE A 335 -16.59 28.20 -12.32
N GLU A 336 -17.12 29.31 -12.81
CA GLU A 336 -16.36 30.57 -13.01
C GLU A 336 -15.95 31.20 -11.66
N ASP A 337 -16.83 31.18 -10.66
CA ASP A 337 -16.60 31.78 -9.34
C ASP A 337 -15.55 30.98 -8.52
N ASP A 338 -15.72 29.65 -8.41
CA ASP A 338 -14.78 28.75 -7.74
C ASP A 338 -14.90 27.31 -8.28
N LYS A 339 -14.12 27.04 -9.33
CA LYS A 339 -13.99 25.71 -9.95
C LYS A 339 -13.70 24.61 -8.92
N ASN A 340 -12.76 24.82 -8.01
CA ASN A 340 -12.27 23.77 -7.11
C ASN A 340 -13.33 23.39 -6.08
N GLU A 341 -14.05 24.37 -5.53
CA GLU A 341 -15.13 24.11 -4.60
C GLU A 341 -16.32 23.43 -5.28
N LEU A 342 -16.66 23.83 -6.50
CA LEU A 342 -17.71 23.16 -7.28
C LEU A 342 -17.38 21.69 -7.54
N LEU A 343 -16.17 21.39 -8.03
CA LEU A 343 -15.74 20.02 -8.32
C LEU A 343 -15.64 19.18 -7.05
N SER A 344 -15.12 19.74 -5.95
CA SER A 344 -15.07 19.04 -4.66
C SER A 344 -16.49 18.69 -4.17
N HIS A 345 -17.44 19.60 -4.30
CA HIS A 345 -18.83 19.33 -3.92
C HIS A 345 -19.48 18.29 -4.86
N PHE A 346 -19.22 18.35 -6.16
CA PHE A 346 -19.65 17.35 -7.13
C PHE A 346 -19.10 15.97 -6.79
N LEU A 347 -17.79 15.86 -6.56
CA LEU A 347 -17.12 14.61 -6.21
C LEU A 347 -17.66 14.02 -4.90
N TYR A 348 -17.88 14.86 -3.88
CA TYR A 348 -18.53 14.44 -2.64
C TYR A 348 -19.91 13.84 -2.88
N ASP A 349 -20.75 14.55 -3.66
CA ASP A 349 -22.11 14.13 -3.93
C ASP A 349 -22.16 12.85 -4.77
N TYR A 350 -21.32 12.76 -5.80
CA TYR A 350 -21.24 11.58 -6.63
C TYR A 350 -20.72 10.37 -5.84
N SER A 351 -19.66 10.55 -5.05
CA SER A 351 -19.04 9.48 -4.25
C SER A 351 -20.00 8.85 -3.26
N ARG A 352 -20.74 9.65 -2.47
CA ARG A 352 -21.70 9.12 -1.48
C ARG A 352 -22.90 8.39 -2.10
N ARG A 353 -23.19 8.63 -3.38
CA ARG A 353 -24.27 7.99 -4.14
C ARG A 353 -23.84 6.66 -4.77
N HIS A 354 -22.53 6.48 -5.00
CA HIS A 354 -21.94 5.40 -5.79
C HIS A 354 -20.86 4.60 -5.02
N PRO A 355 -21.23 3.85 -3.96
CA PRO A 355 -20.31 2.96 -3.25
C PRO A 355 -19.78 1.80 -4.12
N GLU A 356 -20.44 1.52 -5.24
CA GLU A 356 -20.04 0.51 -6.22
C GLU A 356 -18.88 0.94 -7.14
N MET A 357 -18.48 2.21 -7.08
CA MET A 357 -17.35 2.72 -7.84
C MET A 357 -16.07 2.72 -7.01
N SER A 358 -14.95 2.44 -7.67
CA SER A 358 -13.62 2.65 -7.11
C SER A 358 -13.32 4.14 -6.93
N THR A 359 -12.34 4.46 -6.08
CA THR A 359 -11.87 5.84 -5.94
C THR A 359 -11.30 6.37 -7.26
N GLU A 360 -10.55 5.54 -7.99
CA GLU A 360 -9.99 5.89 -9.30
C GLU A 360 -11.10 6.23 -10.31
N MET A 361 -12.19 5.44 -10.35
CA MET A 361 -13.34 5.73 -11.20
C MET A 361 -14.03 7.03 -10.83
N LEU A 362 -14.24 7.29 -9.54
CA LEU A 362 -14.85 8.54 -9.07
C LEU A 362 -14.03 9.76 -9.49
N LEU A 363 -12.69 9.67 -9.39
CA LEU A 363 -11.81 10.73 -9.87
C LEU A 363 -11.83 10.90 -11.40
N LYS A 364 -11.96 9.81 -12.16
CA LYS A 364 -12.15 9.91 -13.62
C LYS A 364 -13.45 10.61 -13.96
N ILE A 365 -14.52 10.35 -13.21
CA ILE A 365 -15.81 11.02 -13.40
C ILE A 365 -15.70 12.51 -13.09
N ASP A 366 -15.00 12.89 -12.02
CA ASP A 366 -14.73 14.28 -11.66
C ASP A 366 -13.93 15.02 -12.76
N ILE A 367 -12.83 14.41 -13.24
CA ILE A 367 -12.04 14.95 -14.36
C ILE A 367 -12.88 15.07 -15.64
N GLY A 368 -13.69 14.06 -15.95
CA GLY A 368 -14.58 14.09 -17.10
C GLY A 368 -15.61 15.21 -17.00
N TYR A 369 -16.16 15.43 -15.81
CA TYR A 369 -17.13 16.48 -15.56
C TYR A 369 -16.51 17.88 -15.64
N ASP A 370 -15.29 18.07 -15.13
CA ASP A 370 -14.50 19.29 -15.36
C ASP A 370 -14.34 19.58 -16.86
N GLY A 371 -13.94 18.58 -17.65
CA GLY A 371 -13.83 18.71 -19.11
C GLY A 371 -15.15 19.10 -19.79
N ILE A 372 -16.28 18.56 -19.31
CA ILE A 372 -17.62 18.92 -19.78
C ILE A 372 -17.95 20.38 -19.42
N LEU A 373 -17.66 20.84 -18.21
CA LEU A 373 -17.90 22.22 -17.80
C LEU A 373 -17.05 23.21 -18.62
N VAL A 374 -15.75 22.91 -18.81
CA VAL A 374 -14.85 23.71 -19.66
C VAL A 374 -15.43 23.87 -21.07
N LYS A 375 -16.03 22.82 -21.63
CA LYS A 375 -16.65 22.86 -22.96
C LYS A 375 -18.01 23.57 -22.92
N CYS A 376 -18.95 23.06 -22.15
CA CYS A 376 -20.36 23.43 -22.21
C CYS A 376 -20.68 24.81 -21.66
N CYS A 377 -19.90 25.34 -20.71
CA CYS A 377 -20.18 26.66 -20.13
C CYS A 377 -19.91 27.82 -21.09
N HIS A 378 -19.22 27.57 -22.20
CA HIS A 378 -18.95 28.52 -23.28
C HIS A 378 -19.88 28.35 -24.50
N GLU A 379 -20.73 27.32 -24.52
CA GLU A 379 -21.68 27.10 -25.61
C GLU A 379 -22.90 28.03 -25.51
N GLU A 380 -23.53 28.33 -26.65
CA GLU A 380 -24.77 29.12 -26.68
C GLU A 380 -25.91 28.41 -25.93
N ASP A 381 -26.07 27.10 -26.18
CA ASP A 381 -27.05 26.24 -25.49
C ASP A 381 -26.36 25.36 -24.43
N LYS A 382 -26.03 26.00 -23.30
CA LYS A 382 -25.37 25.38 -22.16
C LYS A 382 -26.15 24.18 -21.61
N LEU A 383 -27.48 24.30 -21.51
CA LEU A 383 -28.34 23.23 -20.98
C LEU A 383 -28.36 22.01 -21.89
N ALA A 384 -28.51 22.20 -23.21
CA ALA A 384 -28.46 21.07 -24.14
C ALA A 384 -27.08 20.39 -24.17
N CYS A 385 -26.00 21.16 -23.95
CA CYS A 385 -24.66 20.60 -23.83
C CYS A 385 -24.49 19.80 -22.53
N LEU A 386 -24.80 20.40 -21.37
CA LEU A 386 -24.72 19.74 -20.06
C LEU A 386 -25.62 18.52 -19.97
N GLY A 387 -26.80 18.52 -20.61
CA GLY A 387 -27.71 17.38 -20.64
C GLY A 387 -27.12 16.08 -21.20
N LYS A 388 -25.96 16.14 -21.87
CA LYS A 388 -25.22 14.97 -22.37
C LYS A 388 -24.21 14.41 -21.36
N ALA A 389 -23.92 15.14 -20.28
CA ALA A 389 -22.87 14.82 -19.32
C ALA A 389 -23.01 13.42 -18.73
N GLU A 390 -24.18 13.07 -18.19
CA GLU A 390 -24.41 11.75 -17.58
C GLU A 390 -24.16 10.60 -18.58
N GLY A 391 -24.55 10.79 -19.84
CA GLY A 391 -24.34 9.82 -20.90
C GLY A 391 -22.87 9.68 -21.30
N GLU A 392 -22.10 10.77 -21.30
CA GLU A 392 -20.66 10.75 -21.58
C GLU A 392 -19.87 10.11 -20.43
N LEU A 393 -20.15 10.50 -19.19
CA LEU A 393 -19.51 9.97 -17.98
C LEU A 393 -19.76 8.46 -17.79
N LYS A 394 -20.97 7.98 -18.13
CA LYS A 394 -21.31 6.54 -18.06
C LYS A 394 -20.46 5.66 -18.98
N LYS A 395 -19.91 6.19 -20.08
CA LYS A 395 -19.09 5.39 -21.02
C LYS A 395 -17.82 4.87 -20.36
N GLU A 396 -17.18 5.70 -19.53
CA GLU A 396 -15.96 5.32 -18.80
C GLU A 396 -16.24 4.22 -17.77
N VAL A 397 -17.36 4.32 -17.07
CA VAL A 397 -17.83 3.30 -16.12
C VAL A 397 -18.08 1.99 -16.85
N GLN A 398 -18.84 2.02 -17.94
CA GLN A 398 -19.17 0.83 -18.75
C GLN A 398 -17.91 0.14 -19.28
N SER A 399 -16.98 0.90 -19.86
CA SER A 399 -15.70 0.39 -20.35
C SER A 399 -14.91 -0.36 -19.26
N SER A 400 -14.84 0.22 -18.06
CA SER A 400 -14.10 -0.41 -16.95
C SER A 400 -14.81 -1.65 -16.39
N VAL A 401 -16.15 -1.63 -16.32
CA VAL A 401 -16.96 -2.80 -15.91
C VAL A 401 -16.86 -3.94 -16.93
N GLU A 402 -16.86 -3.64 -18.23
CA GLU A 402 -16.70 -4.64 -19.30
C GLU A 402 -15.32 -5.29 -19.27
N LEU A 403 -14.26 -4.50 -19.04
CA LEU A 403 -12.91 -5.01 -18.87
C LEU A 403 -12.82 -5.94 -17.66
N LEU A 404 -13.40 -5.56 -16.53
CA LEU A 404 -13.45 -6.38 -15.32
C LEU A 404 -14.16 -7.71 -15.56
N LYS A 405 -15.36 -7.68 -16.16
CA LYS A 405 -16.13 -8.87 -16.51
C LYS A 405 -15.35 -9.80 -17.45
N THR A 406 -14.68 -9.25 -18.44
CA THR A 406 -13.87 -10.02 -19.40
C THR A 406 -12.72 -10.73 -18.70
N ASN A 407 -12.00 -10.04 -17.82
CA ASN A 407 -10.89 -10.64 -17.07
C ASN A 407 -11.39 -11.69 -16.06
N CYS A 408 -12.47 -11.42 -15.32
CA CYS A 408 -13.04 -12.40 -14.39
C CYS A 408 -13.55 -13.66 -15.10
N ALA A 409 -14.23 -13.51 -16.25
CA ALA A 409 -14.68 -14.64 -17.05
C ALA A 409 -13.50 -15.44 -17.63
N ALA A 410 -12.42 -14.76 -18.04
CA ALA A 410 -11.20 -15.44 -18.48
C ALA A 410 -10.56 -16.24 -17.35
N LEU A 411 -10.40 -15.65 -16.17
CA LEU A 411 -9.86 -16.32 -14.99
C LEU A 411 -10.69 -17.54 -14.58
N GLU A 412 -12.01 -17.42 -14.53
CA GLU A 412 -12.92 -18.53 -14.23
C GLU A 412 -12.79 -19.66 -15.26
N LYS A 413 -12.68 -19.31 -16.55
CA LYS A 413 -12.62 -20.29 -17.64
C LYS A 413 -11.32 -21.07 -17.69
N VAL A 414 -10.18 -20.42 -17.48
CA VAL A 414 -8.84 -21.03 -17.70
C VAL A 414 -8.12 -21.42 -16.41
N GLY A 415 -8.60 -20.95 -15.26
CA GLY A 415 -7.94 -21.09 -13.96
C GLY A 415 -6.74 -20.14 -13.80
N SER A 416 -6.28 -20.00 -12.55
CA SER A 416 -5.29 -18.99 -12.15
C SER A 416 -3.96 -19.11 -12.87
N TYR A 417 -3.38 -20.32 -12.93
CA TYR A 417 -2.10 -20.55 -13.60
C TYR A 417 -2.11 -20.09 -15.08
N HIS A 418 -3.13 -20.49 -15.84
CA HIS A 418 -3.21 -20.11 -17.25
C HIS A 418 -3.55 -18.63 -17.42
N PHE A 419 -4.35 -18.05 -16.52
CA PHE A 419 -4.64 -16.62 -16.52
C PHE A 419 -3.38 -15.80 -16.29
N GLU A 420 -2.56 -16.20 -15.31
CA GLU A 420 -1.26 -15.59 -15.04
C GLU A 420 -0.32 -15.70 -16.24
N VAL A 421 -0.25 -16.87 -16.90
CA VAL A 421 0.53 -17.07 -18.14
C VAL A 421 0.06 -16.13 -19.27
N MET A 422 -1.25 -15.94 -19.43
CA MET A 422 -1.78 -14.96 -20.40
C MET A 422 -1.37 -13.53 -20.05
N LEU A 423 -1.39 -13.17 -18.77
CA LEU A 423 -0.94 -11.86 -18.32
C LEU A 423 0.58 -11.67 -18.52
N LEU A 424 1.40 -12.69 -18.27
CA LEU A 424 2.83 -12.65 -18.56
C LEU A 424 3.09 -12.42 -20.04
N GLY A 425 2.36 -13.12 -20.92
CA GLY A 425 2.40 -12.89 -22.36
C GLY A 425 2.06 -11.44 -22.74
N LYS A 426 1.06 -10.86 -22.08
CA LYS A 426 0.59 -9.49 -22.34
C LYS A 426 1.52 -8.40 -21.81
N TYR A 427 2.10 -8.58 -20.62
CA TYR A 427 2.86 -7.55 -19.92
C TYR A 427 4.38 -7.63 -20.14
N THR A 428 4.94 -8.80 -20.46
CA THR A 428 6.38 -8.91 -20.75
C THR A 428 6.82 -7.98 -21.88
N PRO A 429 6.11 -7.86 -23.02
CA PRO A 429 6.51 -6.92 -24.07
C PRO A 429 6.37 -5.44 -23.66
N LYS A 430 5.49 -5.12 -22.71
CA LYS A 430 5.23 -3.74 -22.24
C LYS A 430 6.32 -3.23 -21.30
N ILE A 431 6.89 -4.13 -20.49
CA ILE A 431 7.91 -3.83 -19.47
C ILE A 431 9.08 -4.84 -19.48
N PRO A 432 9.73 -5.08 -20.64
CA PRO A 432 10.71 -6.16 -20.79
C PRO A 432 12.02 -5.92 -20.02
N GLN A 433 12.28 -4.69 -19.55
CA GLN A 433 13.43 -4.33 -18.73
C GLN A 433 13.34 -4.84 -17.29
N VAL A 434 12.13 -5.12 -16.78
CA VAL A 434 11.94 -5.68 -15.44
C VAL A 434 12.54 -7.09 -15.38
N THR A 435 13.25 -7.44 -14.31
CA THR A 435 13.84 -8.79 -14.17
C THR A 435 12.75 -9.87 -14.23
N THR A 436 13.10 -11.07 -14.72
CA THR A 436 12.12 -12.16 -14.90
C THR A 436 11.42 -12.54 -13.57
N PRO A 437 12.14 -12.70 -12.44
CA PRO A 437 11.50 -12.99 -11.16
C PRO A 437 10.57 -11.86 -10.69
N THR A 438 10.97 -10.60 -10.85
CA THR A 438 10.13 -9.45 -10.45
C THR A 438 8.87 -9.36 -11.31
N LEU A 439 8.97 -9.62 -12.61
CA LEU A 439 7.80 -9.63 -13.50
C LEU A 439 6.83 -10.77 -13.17
N ILE A 440 7.34 -11.97 -12.91
CA ILE A 440 6.50 -13.11 -12.49
C ILE A 440 5.77 -12.77 -11.20
N HIS A 441 6.47 -12.26 -10.18
CA HIS A 441 5.85 -11.85 -8.92
C HIS A 441 4.79 -10.74 -9.12
N LEU A 442 5.06 -9.75 -9.97
CA LEU A 442 4.11 -8.68 -10.27
C LEU A 442 2.81 -9.23 -10.88
N ILE A 443 2.93 -10.16 -11.83
CA ILE A 443 1.77 -10.75 -12.50
C ILE A 443 1.05 -11.77 -11.61
N ASP A 444 1.77 -12.47 -10.74
CA ASP A 444 1.20 -13.30 -9.69
C ASP A 444 0.35 -12.46 -8.72
N ASP A 445 0.86 -11.32 -8.23
CA ASP A 445 0.10 -10.38 -7.40
C ASP A 445 -1.18 -9.90 -8.12
N MET A 446 -1.08 -9.56 -9.41
CA MET A 446 -2.25 -9.18 -10.22
C MET A 446 -3.26 -10.31 -10.40
N THR A 447 -2.80 -11.56 -10.50
CA THR A 447 -3.66 -12.74 -10.63
C THR A 447 -4.42 -12.99 -9.32
N HIS A 448 -3.74 -12.88 -8.18
CA HIS A 448 -4.36 -12.98 -6.85
C HIS A 448 -5.44 -11.92 -6.62
N VAL A 449 -5.31 -10.71 -7.19
CA VAL A 449 -6.40 -9.72 -7.18
C VAL A 449 -7.64 -10.28 -7.86
N GLY A 450 -7.49 -10.91 -9.03
CA GLY A 450 -8.59 -11.56 -9.73
C GLY A 450 -9.23 -12.68 -8.90
N GLU A 451 -8.42 -13.56 -8.31
CA GLU A 451 -8.91 -14.69 -7.51
C GLU A 451 -9.77 -14.27 -6.32
N TYR A 452 -9.46 -13.10 -5.74
CA TYR A 452 -10.19 -12.53 -4.61
C TYR A 452 -11.36 -11.67 -5.07
N CYS A 453 -11.11 -10.67 -5.93
CA CYS A 453 -12.10 -9.66 -6.30
C CYS A 453 -13.15 -10.16 -7.29
N CYS A 454 -12.90 -11.20 -8.09
CA CYS A 454 -13.94 -11.75 -8.96
C CYS A 454 -15.01 -12.55 -8.18
N LYS A 455 -14.72 -12.95 -6.93
CA LYS A 455 -15.62 -13.74 -6.07
C LYS A 455 -16.46 -12.90 -5.11
N VAL A 456 -16.19 -11.60 -4.99
CA VAL A 456 -17.03 -10.70 -4.18
C VAL A 456 -18.33 -10.33 -4.93
N PRO A 457 -19.38 -9.85 -4.23
CA PRO A 457 -20.59 -9.36 -4.88
C PRO A 457 -20.30 -8.34 -5.98
N ALA A 458 -21.12 -8.32 -7.05
CA ALA A 458 -20.87 -7.55 -8.28
C ALA A 458 -20.58 -6.07 -8.01
N GLU A 459 -21.34 -5.47 -7.09
CA GLU A 459 -21.20 -4.08 -6.65
C GLU A 459 -19.89 -3.79 -5.90
N LYS A 460 -19.17 -4.81 -5.42
CA LYS A 460 -17.86 -4.67 -4.77
C LYS A 460 -16.70 -5.01 -5.69
N GLN A 461 -16.94 -5.60 -6.85
CA GLN A 461 -15.86 -6.10 -7.71
C GLN A 461 -14.98 -4.97 -8.25
N LEU A 462 -15.58 -3.87 -8.72
CA LEU A 462 -14.83 -2.73 -9.26
C LEU A 462 -13.95 -2.03 -8.21
N PRO A 463 -14.48 -1.58 -7.04
CA PRO A 463 -13.65 -0.98 -6.00
C PRO A 463 -12.62 -1.95 -5.42
N CYS A 464 -12.92 -3.25 -5.33
CA CYS A 464 -11.94 -4.26 -4.93
C CYS A 464 -10.79 -4.35 -5.93
N SER A 465 -11.11 -4.55 -7.22
CA SER A 465 -10.11 -4.80 -8.25
C SER A 465 -9.24 -3.57 -8.50
N GLU A 466 -9.84 -2.39 -8.67
CA GLU A 466 -9.06 -1.19 -8.96
C GLU A 466 -8.27 -0.71 -7.76
N GLY A 467 -8.83 -0.78 -6.55
CA GLY A 467 -8.09 -0.43 -5.33
C GLY A 467 -6.87 -1.33 -5.11
N ALA A 468 -7.02 -2.65 -5.29
CA ALA A 468 -5.91 -3.59 -5.13
C ALA A 468 -4.86 -3.45 -6.25
N LEU A 469 -5.28 -3.27 -7.50
CA LEU A 469 -4.36 -2.99 -8.61
C LEU A 469 -3.65 -1.64 -8.42
N GLY A 470 -4.32 -0.63 -7.85
CA GLY A 470 -3.74 0.67 -7.51
C GLY A 470 -2.55 0.52 -6.56
N LEU A 471 -2.65 -0.32 -5.53
CA LEU A 471 -1.54 -0.62 -4.62
C LEU A 471 -0.35 -1.27 -5.34
N ILE A 472 -0.63 -2.23 -6.23
CA ILE A 472 0.41 -2.93 -7.01
C ILE A 472 1.12 -1.95 -7.95
N ILE A 473 0.37 -1.14 -8.69
CA ILE A 473 0.91 -0.15 -9.62
C ILE A 473 1.70 0.93 -8.87
N GLY A 474 1.17 1.45 -7.76
CA GLY A 474 1.86 2.42 -6.91
C GLY A 474 3.22 1.90 -6.43
N SER A 475 3.27 0.67 -5.91
CA SER A 475 4.53 0.06 -5.47
C SER A 475 5.54 -0.12 -6.61
N MET A 476 5.08 -0.49 -7.81
CA MET A 476 5.94 -0.57 -8.99
C MET A 476 6.46 0.81 -9.40
N CYS A 477 5.60 1.83 -9.39
CA CYS A 477 5.97 3.21 -9.71
C CYS A 477 6.93 3.84 -8.69
N GLU A 478 6.86 3.47 -7.42
CA GLU A 478 7.88 3.88 -6.44
C GLU A 478 9.25 3.28 -6.78
N LYS A 479 9.29 2.00 -7.17
CA LYS A 479 10.55 1.33 -7.56
C LYS A 479 11.14 1.89 -8.85
N GLN A 480 10.29 2.31 -9.80
CA GLN A 480 10.67 2.97 -11.05
C GLN A 480 11.55 4.20 -10.82
N GLU A 481 11.38 4.93 -9.71
CA GLU A 481 12.20 6.12 -9.41
C GLU A 481 13.68 5.77 -9.15
N GLY A 482 13.95 4.62 -8.54
CA GLY A 482 15.32 4.13 -8.28
C GLY A 482 15.83 3.18 -9.36
N HIS A 483 14.92 2.51 -10.08
CA HIS A 483 15.21 1.52 -11.12
C HIS A 483 14.33 1.78 -12.34
N PHE A 484 14.76 2.73 -13.18
CA PHE A 484 14.04 3.11 -14.38
C PHE A 484 13.77 1.90 -15.31
N VAL A 485 12.50 1.66 -15.63
CA VAL A 485 12.06 0.61 -16.57
C VAL A 485 12.06 1.16 -18.00
N ASN A 486 11.14 2.07 -18.33
CA ASN A 486 11.08 2.77 -19.61
C ASN A 486 10.24 4.06 -19.54
N ASN A 487 10.26 4.86 -20.62
CA ASN A 487 9.55 6.14 -20.71
C ASN A 487 8.02 6.00 -20.65
N GLN A 488 7.45 4.93 -21.21
CA GLN A 488 5.99 4.74 -21.18
C GLN A 488 5.49 4.44 -19.77
N VAL A 489 6.23 3.61 -19.01
CA VAL A 489 5.97 3.36 -17.59
C VAL A 489 6.14 4.65 -16.79
N ALA A 490 7.21 5.41 -17.02
CA ALA A 490 7.44 6.68 -16.33
C ALA A 490 6.26 7.63 -16.54
N HIS A 491 5.78 7.76 -17.78
CA HIS A 491 4.59 8.53 -18.09
C HIS A 491 3.35 8.04 -17.32
N CYS A 492 3.02 6.75 -17.35
CA CYS A 492 1.88 6.22 -16.60
C CYS A 492 2.02 6.37 -15.07
N CYS A 493 3.24 6.45 -14.55
CA CYS A 493 3.51 6.65 -13.13
C CYS A 493 3.34 8.10 -12.64
N SER A 494 3.37 9.09 -13.54
CA SER A 494 3.36 10.51 -13.15
C SER A 494 2.27 11.36 -13.80
N ASP A 495 1.61 10.88 -14.87
CA ASP A 495 0.66 11.66 -15.65
C ASP A 495 -0.65 11.97 -14.91
N SER A 496 -1.40 10.91 -14.56
CA SER A 496 -2.70 11.04 -13.88
C SER A 496 -2.97 9.84 -13.00
N TYR A 497 -3.19 10.08 -11.70
CA TYR A 497 -3.55 9.03 -10.75
C TYR A 497 -4.84 8.32 -11.16
N ALA A 498 -5.88 9.08 -11.50
CA ALA A 498 -7.18 8.53 -11.93
C ALA A 498 -7.04 7.63 -13.17
N ASN A 499 -6.21 8.03 -14.14
CA ASN A 499 -6.02 7.29 -15.39
C ASN A 499 -4.90 6.27 -15.37
N GLN A 500 -4.19 6.11 -14.26
CA GLN A 500 -2.99 5.30 -14.16
C GLN A 500 -3.22 3.85 -14.60
N ARG A 501 -4.24 3.17 -14.05
CA ARG A 501 -4.60 1.79 -14.42
C ARG A 501 -4.91 1.64 -15.91
N SER A 502 -5.66 2.59 -16.49
CA SER A 502 -5.96 2.60 -17.92
C SER A 502 -4.72 2.86 -18.77
N CYS A 503 -3.80 3.73 -18.32
CA CYS A 503 -2.53 3.98 -18.99
C CYS A 503 -1.70 2.69 -19.08
N PHE A 504 -1.52 1.96 -17.98
CA PHE A 504 -0.84 0.66 -17.96
C PHE A 504 -1.52 -0.39 -18.84
N THR A 505 -2.86 -0.39 -18.86
CA THR A 505 -3.62 -1.31 -19.73
C THR A 505 -3.36 -1.02 -21.21
N ALA A 506 -3.28 0.26 -21.58
CA ALA A 506 -3.14 0.75 -22.95
C ALA A 506 -1.71 0.69 -23.51
N LEU A 507 -0.69 0.44 -22.68
CA LEU A 507 0.71 0.34 -23.13
C LEU A 507 0.87 -0.58 -24.35
N GLY A 508 1.68 -0.20 -25.32
CA GLY A 508 2.15 -1.12 -26.37
C GLY A 508 3.36 -1.92 -25.91
N PRO A 509 3.88 -2.83 -26.75
CA PRO A 509 5.27 -3.28 -26.62
C PRO A 509 6.21 -2.07 -26.55
N ASP A 510 7.27 -2.16 -25.75
CA ASP A 510 8.21 -1.05 -25.63
C ASP A 510 9.04 -0.86 -26.91
N PRO A 511 8.90 0.26 -27.64
CA PRO A 511 9.64 0.48 -28.88
C PRO A 511 11.12 0.75 -28.64
N SER A 512 11.52 1.10 -27.41
CA SER A 512 12.91 1.38 -27.04
C SER A 512 13.68 0.13 -26.58
N TYR A 513 12.97 -0.99 -26.39
CA TYR A 513 13.60 -2.21 -25.92
C TYR A 513 14.42 -2.86 -27.03
N VAL A 514 15.70 -3.09 -26.74
CA VAL A 514 16.61 -3.85 -27.59
C VAL A 514 16.74 -5.25 -26.96
N PRO A 515 16.23 -6.30 -27.62
CA PRO A 515 16.40 -7.65 -27.12
C PRO A 515 17.88 -8.00 -26.91
N PRO A 516 18.23 -8.65 -25.79
CA PRO A 516 19.60 -9.08 -25.55
C PRO A 516 20.00 -10.16 -26.56
N ALA A 517 21.30 -10.31 -26.77
CA ALA A 517 21.82 -11.45 -27.51
C ALA A 517 21.39 -12.75 -26.80
N PRO A 518 20.91 -13.77 -27.53
CA PRO A 518 20.60 -15.06 -26.93
C PRO A 518 21.84 -15.64 -26.23
N SER A 519 21.67 -16.10 -25.01
CA SER A 519 22.68 -16.81 -24.23
C SER A 519 22.05 -18.00 -23.52
N ALA A 520 22.88 -18.93 -23.07
CA ALA A 520 22.43 -20.07 -22.28
C ALA A 520 21.63 -19.67 -21.02
N ASP A 521 21.87 -18.47 -20.47
CA ASP A 521 21.18 -17.97 -19.26
C ASP A 521 19.67 -17.74 -19.47
N TYR A 522 19.21 -17.57 -20.71
CA TYR A 522 17.78 -17.47 -21.02
C TYR A 522 17.09 -18.83 -21.13
N PHE A 523 17.87 -19.91 -21.25
CA PHE A 523 17.44 -21.27 -21.51
C PHE A 523 17.96 -22.24 -20.45
N THR A 524 17.50 -22.04 -19.22
CA THR A 524 17.88 -22.89 -18.09
C THR A 524 16.92 -24.08 -17.98
N PHE A 525 17.46 -25.30 -18.11
CA PHE A 525 16.70 -26.54 -17.96
C PHE A 525 17.27 -27.35 -16.78
N THR A 526 16.51 -27.43 -15.70
CA THR A 526 16.88 -28.08 -14.43
C THR A 526 15.92 -29.23 -14.13
N ASP A 527 16.27 -30.08 -13.16
CA ASP A 527 15.42 -31.17 -12.66
C ASP A 527 14.07 -30.68 -12.12
N GLU A 528 13.93 -29.39 -11.82
CA GLU A 528 12.66 -28.75 -11.44
C GLU A 528 11.58 -28.89 -12.53
N LEU A 529 11.99 -29.06 -13.80
CA LEU A 529 11.08 -29.37 -14.91
C LEU A 529 10.45 -30.77 -14.82
N CYS A 530 11.01 -31.65 -14.01
CA CYS A 530 10.52 -32.99 -13.73
C CYS A 530 9.83 -33.12 -12.37
N ALA A 531 9.61 -32.00 -11.68
CA ALA A 531 8.79 -31.97 -10.48
C ALA A 531 7.34 -32.39 -10.80
N ALA A 532 6.56 -32.65 -9.74
CA ALA A 532 5.17 -33.07 -9.90
C ALA A 532 4.38 -32.07 -10.77
N ALA A 533 3.41 -32.58 -11.56
CA ALA A 533 2.69 -31.77 -12.57
C ALA A 533 2.07 -30.47 -12.00
N ASP A 534 1.68 -30.50 -10.73
CA ASP A 534 1.05 -29.38 -10.01
C ASP A 534 2.00 -28.65 -9.04
N SER A 535 3.31 -28.89 -9.11
CA SER A 535 4.28 -28.27 -8.21
C SER A 535 4.57 -26.81 -8.57
N GLU A 536 4.84 -25.98 -7.55
CA GLU A 536 5.19 -24.57 -7.74
C GLU A 536 6.50 -24.41 -8.52
N GLU A 537 7.46 -25.33 -8.32
CA GLU A 537 8.74 -25.33 -9.01
C GLU A 537 8.57 -25.51 -10.53
N LEU A 538 7.75 -26.50 -10.95
CA LEU A 538 7.47 -26.73 -12.36
C LEU A 538 6.72 -25.54 -12.99
N GLN A 539 5.75 -24.98 -12.26
CA GLN A 539 5.01 -23.81 -12.73
C GLN A 539 5.94 -22.59 -12.91
N LEU A 540 6.84 -22.35 -11.96
CA LEU A 540 7.82 -21.27 -12.02
C LEU A 540 8.81 -21.45 -13.17
N ALA A 541 9.31 -22.66 -13.39
CA ALA A 541 10.22 -22.97 -14.50
C ALA A 541 9.56 -22.69 -15.87
N LYS A 542 8.30 -23.10 -16.05
CA LYS A 542 7.52 -22.82 -17.27
C LYS A 542 7.30 -21.32 -17.49
N LYS A 543 6.92 -20.58 -16.45
CA LYS A 543 6.73 -19.12 -16.51
C LYS A 543 8.05 -18.40 -16.85
N THR A 544 9.15 -18.85 -16.24
CA THR A 544 10.50 -18.30 -16.48
C THR A 544 10.92 -18.48 -17.93
N PHE A 545 10.75 -19.68 -18.49
CA PHE A 545 11.03 -19.95 -19.90
C PHE A 545 10.22 -19.03 -20.83
N LEU A 546 8.91 -18.89 -20.58
CA LEU A 546 8.03 -18.02 -21.37
C LEU A 546 8.50 -16.55 -21.34
N VAL A 547 8.75 -16.00 -20.15
CA VAL A 547 9.17 -14.60 -19.99
C VAL A 547 10.51 -14.36 -20.67
N ASN A 548 11.48 -15.27 -20.48
CA ASN A 548 12.79 -15.17 -21.10
C ASN A 548 12.69 -15.22 -22.63
N LEU A 549 11.85 -16.10 -23.17
CA LEU A 549 11.62 -16.19 -24.61
C LEU A 549 11.03 -14.89 -25.18
N ILE A 550 10.04 -14.30 -24.51
CA ILE A 550 9.44 -13.03 -24.93
C ILE A 550 10.44 -11.87 -24.81
N LYS A 551 11.37 -11.91 -23.85
CA LYS A 551 12.45 -10.91 -23.78
C LYS A 551 13.43 -11.03 -24.94
N LEU A 552 13.75 -12.25 -25.38
CA LEU A 552 14.57 -12.45 -26.58
C LEU A 552 13.83 -12.03 -27.86
N LYS A 553 12.51 -12.20 -27.89
CA LYS A 553 11.65 -11.78 -29.00
C LYS A 553 10.31 -11.25 -28.49
N PRO A 554 10.12 -9.93 -28.37
CA PRO A 554 8.86 -9.37 -27.84
C PRO A 554 7.64 -9.62 -28.72
N ASN A 555 7.86 -9.73 -30.03
CA ASN A 555 6.81 -9.92 -31.03
C ASN A 555 6.87 -11.35 -31.57
N ILE A 556 6.39 -12.32 -30.78
CA ILE A 556 6.24 -13.72 -31.21
C ILE A 556 4.80 -13.93 -31.64
N GLU A 557 4.61 -14.43 -32.86
CA GLU A 557 3.28 -14.77 -33.37
C GLU A 557 2.68 -15.94 -32.59
N ALA A 558 1.34 -15.97 -32.45
CA ALA A 558 0.66 -16.98 -31.65
C ALA A 558 0.97 -18.42 -32.10
N GLU A 559 1.07 -18.67 -33.40
CA GLU A 559 1.42 -19.99 -33.95
C GLU A 559 2.89 -20.36 -33.69
N GLN A 560 3.81 -19.38 -33.74
CA GLN A 560 5.21 -19.60 -33.37
C GLN A 560 5.33 -19.96 -31.88
N MET A 561 4.62 -19.23 -31.02
CA MET A 561 4.60 -19.49 -29.58
C MET A 561 4.04 -20.89 -29.28
N LYS A 562 2.98 -21.30 -29.98
CA LYS A 562 2.39 -22.63 -29.86
C LYS A 562 3.36 -23.74 -30.28
N GLU A 563 4.09 -23.55 -31.38
CA GLU A 563 5.10 -24.51 -31.82
C GLU A 563 6.26 -24.64 -30.83
N ILE A 564 6.77 -23.51 -30.32
CA ILE A 564 7.82 -23.49 -29.30
C ILE A 564 7.35 -24.18 -28.03
N THR A 565 6.13 -23.88 -27.58
CA THR A 565 5.53 -24.50 -26.39
C THR A 565 5.41 -26.02 -26.55
N ALA A 566 4.92 -26.49 -27.71
CA ALA A 566 4.83 -27.93 -27.98
C ALA A 566 6.21 -28.60 -27.98
N SER A 567 7.23 -27.92 -28.51
CA SER A 567 8.60 -28.42 -28.55
C SER A 567 9.23 -28.50 -27.16
N PHE A 568 9.01 -27.46 -26.34
CA PHE A 568 9.45 -27.41 -24.95
C PHE A 568 8.79 -28.51 -24.12
N LEU A 569 7.47 -28.67 -24.21
CA LEU A 569 6.74 -29.72 -23.49
C LEU A 569 7.17 -31.12 -23.94
N GLY A 570 7.43 -31.32 -25.24
CA GLY A 570 7.95 -32.59 -25.75
C GLY A 570 9.35 -32.93 -25.22
N MET A 571 10.23 -31.93 -25.10
CA MET A 571 11.55 -32.11 -24.48
C MET A 571 11.42 -32.49 -23.00
N VAL A 572 10.58 -31.77 -22.24
CA VAL A 572 10.33 -32.06 -20.82
C VAL A 572 9.79 -33.48 -20.64
N ASP A 573 8.76 -33.88 -21.41
CA ASP A 573 8.21 -35.24 -21.35
C ASP A 573 9.25 -36.33 -21.64
N LYS A 574 10.13 -36.09 -22.63
CA LYS A 574 11.19 -37.01 -22.98
C LYS A 574 12.24 -37.12 -21.88
N CYS A 575 12.73 -36.00 -21.34
CA CYS A 575 13.82 -36.01 -20.37
C CYS A 575 13.40 -36.43 -18.97
N CYS A 576 12.16 -36.16 -18.57
CA CYS A 576 11.64 -36.62 -17.28
C CYS A 576 11.28 -38.12 -17.25
N LYS A 577 11.36 -38.81 -18.40
CA LYS A 577 11.27 -40.28 -18.50
C LYS A 577 12.65 -40.95 -18.57
N ALA A 578 13.73 -40.18 -18.66
CA ALA A 578 15.08 -40.71 -18.73
C ALA A 578 15.60 -41.10 -17.33
N GLU A 579 16.55 -42.01 -17.25
CA GLU A 579 17.19 -42.40 -15.97
C GLU A 579 18.08 -41.28 -15.40
N HIS A 580 18.68 -40.47 -16.28
CA HIS A 580 19.52 -39.32 -15.94
C HIS A 580 18.97 -38.04 -16.58
N HIS A 581 18.06 -37.36 -15.87
CA HIS A 581 17.34 -36.18 -16.36
C HIS A 581 18.26 -35.05 -16.83
N MET A 582 19.21 -34.63 -15.99
CA MET A 582 20.15 -33.54 -16.32
C MET A 582 21.01 -33.83 -17.54
N GLU A 583 21.44 -35.09 -17.74
CA GLU A 583 22.18 -35.49 -18.94
C GLU A 583 21.30 -35.41 -20.19
N CYS A 584 20.03 -35.84 -20.08
CA CYS A 584 19.08 -35.69 -21.18
C CYS A 584 18.83 -34.22 -21.53
N PHE A 585 18.62 -33.35 -20.52
CA PHE A 585 18.45 -31.91 -20.76
C PHE A 585 19.70 -31.27 -21.38
N GLY A 586 20.90 -31.71 -21.00
CA GLY A 586 22.15 -31.30 -21.63
C GLY A 586 22.25 -31.65 -23.12
N VAL A 587 21.54 -32.69 -23.58
CA VAL A 587 21.50 -33.13 -24.99
C VAL A 587 20.32 -32.54 -25.76
N GLU A 588 19.13 -32.49 -25.17
CA GLU A 588 17.91 -32.05 -25.84
C GLU A 588 17.70 -30.53 -25.75
N GLY A 589 18.20 -29.88 -24.69
CA GLY A 589 18.14 -28.44 -24.49
C GLY A 589 18.71 -27.64 -25.66
N PRO A 590 19.96 -27.91 -26.11
CA PRO A 590 20.53 -27.25 -27.28
C PRO A 590 19.69 -27.41 -28.55
N LYS A 591 19.03 -28.57 -28.75
CA LYS A 591 18.15 -28.80 -29.91
C LYS A 591 16.90 -27.91 -29.85
N LEU A 592 16.32 -27.75 -28.66
CA LEU A 592 15.20 -26.84 -28.44
C LEU A 592 15.61 -25.39 -28.70
N ILE A 593 16.80 -24.97 -28.23
CA ILE A 593 17.33 -23.62 -28.46
C ILE A 593 17.47 -23.34 -29.96
N THR A 594 18.14 -24.24 -30.71
CA THR A 594 18.25 -24.10 -32.18
C THR A 594 16.89 -24.07 -32.87
N LYS A 595 15.91 -24.82 -32.36
CA LYS A 595 14.55 -24.77 -32.89
C LYS A 595 13.87 -23.43 -32.61
N CYS A 596 14.00 -22.88 -31.40
CA CYS A 596 13.54 -21.54 -31.08
C CYS A 596 14.18 -20.51 -32.01
N GLU A 597 15.50 -20.56 -32.19
CA GLU A 597 16.23 -19.68 -33.11
C GLU A 597 15.66 -19.71 -34.53
N GLY A 598 15.37 -20.90 -35.04
CA GLY A 598 14.75 -21.08 -36.37
C GLY A 598 13.33 -20.54 -36.46
N ILE A 599 12.48 -20.78 -35.44
CA ILE A 599 11.06 -20.38 -35.47
C ILE A 599 10.90 -18.86 -35.38
N ILE A 600 11.61 -18.21 -34.44
CA ILE A 600 11.43 -16.78 -34.14
C ILE A 600 12.54 -15.88 -34.70
N GLY A 601 13.50 -16.48 -35.42
CA GLY A 601 14.60 -15.78 -36.08
C GLY A 601 15.56 -15.13 -35.08
N LEU A 602 15.99 -15.88 -34.05
CA LEU A 602 17.05 -15.44 -33.14
C LEU A 602 18.43 -15.75 -33.74
N HIS A 603 19.43 -14.93 -33.41
CA HIS A 603 20.83 -15.29 -33.67
C HIS A 603 21.24 -16.49 -32.80
N PRO A 604 22.22 -17.32 -33.21
CA PRO A 604 22.69 -18.44 -32.41
C PRO A 604 23.08 -18.00 -30.99
N ALA A 605 22.58 -18.68 -29.97
CA ALA A 605 22.97 -18.46 -28.59
C ALA A 605 24.45 -18.85 -28.41
N VAL A 606 25.25 -17.90 -27.92
CA VAL A 606 26.69 -18.08 -27.68
C VAL A 606 26.94 -18.55 -26.25
#